data_AF-A0A3R9REB2-F1
#
_entry.id   AF-A0A3R9REB2-F1
#
_cell.length_a   1.000
_cell.length_b   1.000
_cell.length_c   1.000
_cell.angle_alpha   90.00
_cell.angle_beta   90.00
_cell.angle_gamma   90.00
#
_symmetry.space_group_name_H-M   'P 1'
#
loop_
_entity.id
_entity.type
_entity.pdbx_description
1 polymer ?
#
loop_
_entity_poly.entity_id
_entity_poly.type
_entity_poly.pdbx_seq_one_letter_code
_entity_poly.pdbx_strand_id
1 'polypeptide(L)'
;MDIYKKLICFAINILLVACQPQVSRVENSHVKIPSYQSNGVFASARLRGPLQLKQECLYVNDILIIFPEGYTEWDPKNQTLTYKSKKTALGEEFDLAGGFGRFERDNQRIKNLSPLCDHKTIWIAG
;
A
#
# COMPACT_ATOMS: atom_id res chain seq x y z
N MET A 1 -57.41 22.25 18.80
CA MET A 1 -56.65 22.06 17.55
C MET A 1 -55.22 21.74 17.91
N ASP A 2 -54.99 20.60 18.55
CA ASP A 2 -55.00 19.20 18.02
C ASP A 2 -53.56 18.84 17.60
N ILE A 3 -52.76 18.12 18.39
CA ILE A 3 -52.83 16.72 18.89
C ILE A 3 -52.45 15.69 17.81
N TYR A 4 -51.62 14.71 18.23
CA TYR A 4 -51.10 13.46 17.62
C TYR A 4 -49.64 13.57 17.12
N LYS A 5 -48.59 13.09 17.82
CA LYS A 5 -48.41 11.97 18.78
C LYS A 5 -48.86 10.62 18.24
N LYS A 6 -47.95 9.90 17.55
CA LYS A 6 -47.93 8.42 17.53
C LYS A 6 -46.50 7.92 17.75
N LEU A 7 -46.17 7.79 19.03
CA LEU A 7 -45.43 6.65 19.56
C LEU A 7 -46.34 5.42 19.48
N ILE A 8 -45.81 4.27 19.05
CA ILE A 8 -46.05 2.89 19.53
C ILE A 8 -44.79 2.13 19.04
N CYS A 9 -43.76 1.94 19.87
CA CYS A 9 -43.58 0.89 20.89
C CYS A 9 -43.65 -0.54 20.35
N PHE A 10 -42.49 -1.20 20.25
CA PHE A 10 -42.30 -2.47 20.94
C PHE A 10 -40.90 -2.48 21.57
N ALA A 11 -40.88 -2.30 22.88
CA ALA A 11 -39.74 -2.64 23.71
C ALA A 11 -39.66 -4.17 23.76
N ILE A 12 -38.65 -4.74 23.09
CA ILE A 12 -38.16 -6.07 23.39
C ILE A 12 -36.73 -5.89 23.89
N ASN A 13 -36.58 -6.03 25.20
CA ASN A 13 -35.31 -6.12 25.91
C ASN A 13 -34.59 -7.40 25.48
N ILE A 14 -33.78 -7.38 24.41
CA ILE A 14 -32.73 -8.38 24.18
C ILE A 14 -31.55 -7.72 23.44
N LEU A 15 -30.44 -7.57 24.16
CA LEU A 15 -29.07 -7.20 23.75
C LEU A 15 -28.87 -5.89 22.96
N LEU A 16 -28.01 -5.04 23.52
CA LEU A 16 -27.30 -3.95 22.86
C LEU A 16 -26.61 -4.44 21.57
N VAL A 17 -27.31 -4.38 20.45
CA VAL A 17 -26.67 -4.32 19.14
C VAL A 17 -26.62 -2.84 18.78
N ALA A 18 -25.48 -2.22 19.08
CA ALA A 18 -25.17 -0.91 18.56
C ALA A 18 -25.24 -0.96 17.03
N CYS A 19 -26.20 -0.26 16.43
CA CYS A 19 -26.13 0.11 15.01
C CYS A 19 -24.95 1.06 14.85
N GLN A 20 -23.75 0.51 14.67
CA GLN A 20 -22.64 1.29 14.16
C GLN A 20 -22.96 1.65 12.70
N PRO A 21 -22.79 2.92 12.30
CA PRO A 21 -22.70 3.24 10.89
C PRO A 21 -21.55 2.40 10.33
N GLN A 22 -21.86 1.46 9.44
CA GLN A 22 -20.83 0.84 8.61
C GLN A 22 -20.34 1.94 7.68
N VAL A 23 -19.32 2.68 8.11
CA VAL A 23 -18.46 3.41 7.20
C VAL A 23 -17.88 2.31 6.31
N SER A 24 -18.44 2.18 5.11
CA SER A 24 -17.78 1.52 3.98
C SER A 24 -16.49 2.29 3.73
N ARG A 25 -15.47 2.03 4.55
CA ARG A 25 -14.10 2.34 4.20
C ARG A 25 -13.83 1.41 3.05
N VAL A 26 -13.89 1.95 1.83
CA VAL A 26 -13.32 1.32 0.65
C VAL A 26 -11.97 0.77 1.11
N GLU A 27 -11.84 -0.55 1.14
CA GLU A 27 -10.55 -1.22 1.28
C GLU A 27 -9.75 -0.80 0.05
N ASN A 28 -9.06 0.33 0.17
CA ASN A 28 -8.22 0.85 -0.88
C ASN A 28 -7.04 -0.11 -1.00
N SER A 29 -7.08 -0.94 -2.04
CA SER A 29 -5.90 -1.45 -2.75
C SER A 29 -5.01 -2.42 -1.97
N HIS A 30 -5.26 -3.73 -2.12
CA HIS A 30 -4.54 -4.83 -1.43
C HIS A 30 -3.07 -5.05 -1.88
N VAL A 31 -2.35 -4.01 -2.30
CA VAL A 31 -0.89 -4.09 -2.52
C VAL A 31 -0.21 -3.05 -1.66
N LYS A 32 0.73 -3.50 -0.86
CA LYS A 32 1.50 -2.68 0.05
C LYS A 32 2.71 -2.17 -0.71
N ILE A 33 2.59 -0.94 -1.17
CA ILE A 33 3.73 -0.18 -1.68
C ILE A 33 4.53 0.30 -0.47
N PRO A 34 5.75 -0.19 -0.27
CA PRO A 34 6.55 0.28 0.85
C PRO A 34 6.99 1.71 0.57
N SER A 35 6.79 2.60 1.54
CA SER A 35 7.25 3.98 1.47
C SER A 35 8.46 4.22 2.36
N TYR A 36 9.35 5.10 1.93
CA TYR A 36 10.46 5.58 2.75
C TYR A 36 10.70 7.08 2.53
N GLN A 37 11.22 7.74 3.56
CA GLN A 37 11.61 9.15 3.48
C GLN A 37 13.00 9.24 2.84
N SER A 38 13.07 9.79 1.62
CA SER A 38 14.36 10.00 0.95
C SER A 38 15.23 10.96 1.77
N ASN A 39 16.49 10.59 1.99
CA ASN A 39 17.50 11.46 2.59
C ASN A 39 18.20 12.36 1.54
N GLY A 40 17.70 12.40 0.30
CA GLY A 40 18.28 13.18 -0.79
C GLY A 40 19.53 12.54 -1.44
N VAL A 41 19.91 11.32 -1.02
CA VAL A 41 21.03 10.59 -1.63
C VAL A 41 20.50 9.73 -2.78
N PHE A 42 20.73 10.20 -4.00
CA PHE A 42 20.38 9.48 -5.23
C PHE A 42 21.59 8.65 -5.67
N ALA A 43 21.53 7.33 -5.48
CA ALA A 43 22.47 6.43 -6.13
C ALA A 43 22.05 6.24 -7.60
N SER A 44 23.01 6.34 -8.52
CA SER A 44 22.77 6.32 -9.97
C SER A 44 22.65 4.92 -10.58
N ALA A 45 22.53 3.87 -9.76
CA ALA A 45 22.35 2.52 -10.27
C ALA A 45 20.92 2.35 -10.81
N ARG A 46 20.73 1.44 -11.78
CA ARG A 46 19.43 1.14 -12.36
C ARG A 46 19.07 -0.30 -12.12
N LEU A 47 17.83 -0.52 -11.69
CA LEU A 47 17.21 -1.85 -11.62
C LEU A 47 16.23 -1.96 -12.79
N ARG A 48 16.34 -3.07 -13.53
CA ARG A 48 15.59 -3.34 -14.76
C ARG A 48 15.08 -4.76 -14.78
N GLY A 49 13.82 -4.95 -15.13
CA GLY A 49 13.21 -6.26 -15.33
C GLY A 49 11.69 -6.19 -15.22
N PRO A 50 11.01 -7.34 -15.33
CA PRO A 50 9.56 -7.38 -15.27
C PRO A 50 9.06 -6.96 -13.88
N LEU A 51 8.04 -6.10 -13.85
CA LEU A 51 7.32 -5.77 -12.62
C LEU A 51 6.56 -7.01 -12.12
N GLN A 52 6.81 -7.39 -10.88
CA GLN A 52 6.23 -8.57 -10.26
C GLN A 52 5.44 -8.20 -9.01
N LEU A 53 4.36 -8.94 -8.75
CA LEU A 53 3.60 -8.86 -7.51
C LEU A 53 3.75 -10.19 -6.76
N LYS A 54 4.28 -10.13 -5.53
CA LYS A 54 4.45 -11.31 -4.66
C LYS A 54 4.00 -10.95 -3.26
N GLN A 55 3.09 -11.74 -2.68
CA GLN A 55 2.61 -11.54 -1.31
C GLN A 55 2.19 -10.08 -1.04
N GLU A 56 1.46 -9.49 -1.99
CA GLU A 56 0.99 -8.10 -1.95
C GLU A 56 2.11 -7.02 -2.02
N CYS A 57 3.34 -7.37 -2.41
CA CYS A 57 4.43 -6.40 -2.55
C CYS A 57 5.02 -6.40 -3.97
N LEU A 58 5.58 -5.26 -4.38
CA LEU A 58 6.11 -5.06 -5.72
C LEU A 58 7.62 -5.38 -5.78
N TYR A 59 7.99 -6.15 -6.80
CA TYR A 59 9.35 -6.63 -7.01
C TYR A 59 9.80 -6.40 -8.45
N VAL A 60 11.11 -6.34 -8.64
CA VAL A 60 11.77 -6.51 -9.94
C VAL A 60 12.91 -7.50 -9.74
N ASN A 61 12.94 -8.58 -10.53
CA ASN A 61 13.95 -9.64 -10.41
C ASN A 61 14.15 -10.15 -8.97
N ASP A 62 13.05 -10.45 -8.28
CA ASP A 62 13.06 -10.89 -6.87
C ASP A 62 13.59 -9.86 -5.86
N ILE A 63 13.84 -8.63 -6.27
CA ILE A 63 14.28 -7.53 -5.41
C ILE A 63 13.06 -6.69 -5.03
N LEU A 64 12.83 -6.54 -3.73
CA LEU A 64 11.74 -5.73 -3.19
C LEU A 64 12.00 -4.26 -3.49
N ILE A 65 11.01 -3.56 -4.05
CA ILE A 65 11.11 -2.13 -4.36
C ILE A 65 10.48 -1.31 -3.24
N ILE A 66 11.22 -0.31 -2.76
CA ILE A 66 10.76 0.70 -1.80
C ILE A 66 10.72 2.03 -2.52
N PHE A 67 9.60 2.74 -2.39
CA PHE A 67 9.39 3.99 -3.11
C PHE A 67 9.46 5.20 -2.17
N PRO A 68 9.90 6.36 -2.68
CA PRO A 68 9.70 7.63 -2.00
C PRO A 68 8.21 7.89 -1.75
N GLU A 69 7.89 8.37 -0.55
CA GLU A 69 6.52 8.72 -0.16
C GLU A 69 5.92 9.79 -1.09
N GLY A 70 4.69 9.57 -1.57
CA GLY A 70 3.97 10.51 -2.42
C GLY A 70 4.33 10.49 -3.91
N TYR A 71 5.28 9.65 -4.34
CA TYR A 71 5.70 9.54 -5.74
C TYR A 71 5.13 8.32 -6.47
N THR A 72 4.36 7.50 -5.76
CA THR A 72 3.94 6.17 -6.23
C THR A 72 2.48 5.88 -5.87
N GLU A 73 1.79 5.22 -6.78
CA GLU A 73 0.41 4.76 -6.61
C GLU A 73 0.24 3.38 -7.25
N TRP A 74 -0.52 2.50 -6.60
CA TRP A 74 -0.88 1.20 -7.14
C TRP A 74 -2.37 1.14 -7.44
N ASP A 75 -2.70 0.86 -8.69
CA ASP A 75 -4.05 0.57 -9.15
C ASP A 75 -4.28 -0.96 -9.15
N PRO A 76 -5.05 -1.50 -8.19
CA PRO A 76 -5.26 -2.94 -8.04
C PRO A 76 -6.21 -3.48 -9.11
N LYS A 77 -7.08 -2.62 -9.67
CA LYS A 77 -8.08 -3.00 -10.66
C LYS A 77 -7.42 -3.21 -12.02
N ASN A 78 -6.50 -2.32 -12.37
CA ASN A 78 -5.76 -2.37 -13.63
C ASN A 78 -4.38 -3.03 -13.49
N GLN A 79 -4.03 -3.51 -12.29
CA GLN A 79 -2.72 -4.12 -11.97
C GLN A 79 -1.54 -3.28 -12.48
N THR A 80 -1.64 -1.97 -12.22
CA THR A 80 -0.73 -0.97 -12.79
C THR A 80 -0.09 -0.15 -11.68
N LEU A 81 1.24 -0.07 -11.71
CA LEU A 81 2.03 0.83 -10.89
C LEU A 81 2.19 2.17 -11.60
N THR A 82 1.88 3.27 -10.91
CA THR A 82 2.27 4.62 -11.32
C THR A 82 3.44 5.08 -10.46
N TYR A 83 4.60 5.37 -11.06
CA TYR A 83 5.76 5.95 -10.38
C TYR A 83 6.28 7.16 -11.16
N LYS A 84 6.42 8.33 -10.50
CA LYS A 84 6.81 9.59 -11.16
C LYS A 84 6.03 9.85 -12.46
N SER A 85 4.71 9.68 -12.41
CA SER A 85 3.77 9.81 -13.54
C SER A 85 3.87 8.76 -14.66
N LYS A 86 4.80 7.79 -14.57
CA LYS A 86 4.89 6.68 -15.52
C LYS A 86 4.06 5.50 -15.01
N LYS A 87 3.16 4.99 -15.86
CA LYS A 87 2.39 3.76 -15.62
C LYS A 87 3.14 2.54 -16.15
N THR A 88 3.14 1.45 -15.40
CA THR A 88 3.74 0.15 -15.77
C THR A 88 2.85 -0.97 -15.25
N ALA A 89 2.43 -1.89 -16.12
CA ALA A 89 1.62 -3.05 -15.74
C ALA A 89 2.49 -4.20 -15.20
N LEU A 90 1.86 -5.17 -14.51
CA LEU A 90 2.56 -6.40 -14.13
C LEU A 90 3.10 -7.14 -15.36
N GLY A 91 4.30 -7.69 -15.24
CA GLY A 91 5.02 -8.40 -16.31
C GLY A 91 5.73 -7.48 -17.30
N GLU A 92 5.39 -6.19 -17.36
CA GLU A 92 6.09 -5.23 -18.21
C GLU A 92 7.46 -4.85 -17.65
N GLU A 93 8.37 -4.47 -18.55
CA GLU A 93 9.69 -3.99 -18.19
C GLU A 93 9.59 -2.70 -17.36
N PHE A 94 10.04 -2.79 -16.11
CA PHE A 94 10.15 -1.67 -15.20
C PHE A 94 11.62 -1.31 -15.02
N ASP A 95 11.92 -0.02 -15.25
CA ASP A 95 13.27 0.53 -15.16
C ASP A 95 13.24 1.71 -14.20
N LEU A 96 13.96 1.58 -13.09
CA LEU A 96 14.06 2.62 -12.07
C LEU A 96 15.50 2.85 -11.63
N ALA A 97 15.82 4.10 -11.35
CA ALA A 97 17.05 4.49 -10.69
C ALA A 97 16.95 4.28 -9.17
N GLY A 98 18.09 4.14 -8.51
CA GLY A 98 18.18 3.95 -7.07
C GLY A 98 19.41 3.17 -6.65
N GLY A 99 19.29 2.45 -5.54
CA GLY A 99 20.37 1.61 -5.05
C GLY A 99 19.92 0.52 -4.09
N PHE A 100 20.79 -0.48 -3.93
CA PHE A 100 20.62 -1.51 -2.91
C PHE A 100 20.81 -0.91 -1.52
N GLY A 101 19.86 -1.18 -0.63
CA GLY A 101 20.00 -0.91 0.80
C GLY A 101 20.29 -2.21 1.55
N ARG A 102 21.25 -2.19 2.49
CA ARG A 102 21.29 -3.17 3.58
C ARG A 102 20.65 -2.52 4.79
N PHE A 103 19.64 -3.18 5.37
CA PHE A 103 19.00 -2.73 6.58
C PHE A 103 19.25 -3.75 7.69
N GLU A 104 19.91 -3.31 8.77
CA GLU A 104 19.98 -4.12 9.99
C GLU A 104 18.57 -4.25 10.56
N ARG A 105 18.24 -5.47 10.99
CA ARG A 105 16.88 -5.91 11.34
C ARG A 105 16.19 -5.05 12.43
N ASP A 106 16.97 -4.31 13.23
CA ASP A 106 16.53 -3.80 14.53
C ASP A 106 16.41 -2.27 14.68
N ASN A 107 16.81 -1.44 13.71
CA ASN A 107 16.56 0.00 13.81
C ASN A 107 15.45 0.44 12.85
N GLN A 108 14.20 0.40 13.32
CA GLN A 108 13.04 1.10 12.74
C GLN A 108 12.67 0.63 11.32
N ARG A 109 12.25 -0.65 11.21
CA ARG A 109 11.62 -1.30 10.04
C ARG A 109 10.98 -0.27 9.12
N ILE A 110 11.43 -0.24 7.86
CA ILE A 110 10.88 0.59 6.76
C ILE A 110 9.41 0.86 7.06
N LYS A 111 9.14 2.08 7.56
CA LYS A 111 7.83 2.40 8.12
C LYS A 111 6.80 2.05 7.03
N ASN A 112 5.79 1.26 7.39
CA ASN A 112 4.73 0.80 6.48
C ASN A 112 5.04 -0.40 5.57
N LEU A 113 6.16 -1.11 5.76
CA LEU A 113 6.37 -2.39 5.06
C LEU A 113 5.46 -3.49 5.63
N SER A 114 4.81 -4.26 4.74
CA SER A 114 4.07 -5.47 5.11
C SER A 114 4.97 -6.47 5.84
N PRO A 115 4.48 -7.18 6.87
CA PRO A 115 5.18 -8.35 7.38
C PRO A 115 5.27 -9.50 6.35
N LEU A 116 4.49 -9.44 5.26
CA LEU A 116 4.47 -10.45 4.20
C LEU A 116 5.54 -10.25 3.12
N CYS A 117 6.21 -9.09 3.06
CA CYS A 117 7.24 -8.88 2.04
C CYS A 117 8.56 -9.58 2.44
N ASP A 118 9.16 -10.33 1.52
CA ASP A 118 10.55 -10.79 1.65
C ASP A 118 11.49 -9.58 1.49
N HIS A 119 12.34 -9.35 2.49
CA HIS A 119 13.26 -8.22 2.61
C HIS A 119 14.74 -8.62 2.51
N LYS A 120 15.06 -9.83 2.00
CA LYS A 120 16.45 -10.27 1.77
C LYS A 120 17.25 -9.29 0.92
N THR A 121 16.62 -8.76 -0.12
CA THR A 121 17.24 -7.80 -1.04
C THR A 121 16.26 -6.68 -1.33
N ILE A 122 16.68 -5.45 -1.06
CA ILE A 122 15.85 -4.26 -1.16
C ILE A 122 16.50 -3.26 -2.11
N TRP A 123 15.68 -2.67 -2.97
CA TRP A 123 16.02 -1.53 -3.80
C TRP A 123 15.22 -0.31 -3.39
N ILE A 124 15.93 0.78 -3.09
CA ILE A 124 15.31 2.07 -2.76
C ILE A 124 15.26 2.89 -4.05
N ALA A 125 14.06 3.21 -4.53
CA ALA A 125 13.88 4.02 -5.72
C ALA A 125 14.33 5.47 -5.46
N GLY A 126 15.14 6.03 -6.35
CA GLY A 126 15.74 7.36 -6.25
C GLY A 126 15.75 8.05 -7.59
#